data_AF-A0A4R8HN28-F1
#
_entry.id   AF-A0A4R8HN28-F1
#
_cell.length_a   1.000
_cell.length_b   1.000
_cell.length_c   1.000
_cell.angle_alpha   90.00
_cell.angle_beta   90.00
_cell.angle_gamma   90.00
#
_symmetry.space_group_name_H-M   'P 1'
#
loop_
_entity.id
_entity.type
_entity.pdbx_description
1 polymer ?
#
loop_
_entity_poly.entity_id
_entity_poly.type
_entity_poly.pdbx_seq_one_letter_code
_entity_poly.pdbx_strand_id
1 'polypeptide(L)'
;MGATERVDATLRLAAKYVWGTPPEIVVSSGLRGLVVNVMELGVWEDANELLELIGPELFVDVLESPPPGAISSRSLAFWHYRLGRPGAPPKARKRFA
;
A
#
# COMPACT_ATOMS: atom_id res chain seq x y z
N MET A 1 -6.80 -9.68 -17.46
CA MET A 1 -7.36 -10.04 -16.15
C MET A 1 -8.85 -9.77 -16.13
N GLY A 2 -9.66 -10.77 -15.78
CA GLY A 2 -11.11 -10.63 -15.61
C GLY A 2 -11.47 -9.80 -14.37
N ALA A 3 -12.71 -9.32 -14.26
CA ALA A 3 -13.14 -8.54 -13.09
C ALA A 3 -13.14 -9.39 -11.80
N THR A 4 -13.60 -10.64 -11.88
CA THR A 4 -13.59 -11.60 -10.76
C THR A 4 -12.16 -11.91 -10.31
N GLU A 5 -11.24 -12.14 -11.26
CA GLU A 5 -9.84 -12.43 -10.98
C GLU A 5 -9.13 -11.27 -10.24
N ARG A 6 -9.47 -10.01 -10.58
CA ARG A 6 -8.98 -8.84 -9.83
C ARG A 6 -9.50 -8.80 -8.40
N VAL A 7 -10.77 -9.14 -8.20
CA VAL A 7 -11.39 -9.17 -6.86
C VAL A 7 -10.73 -10.25 -6.00
N ASP A 8 -10.56 -11.45 -6.55
CA ASP A 8 -9.94 -12.57 -5.84
C ASP A 8 -8.48 -12.27 -5.46
N ALA A 9 -7.71 -11.67 -6.38
CA ALA A 9 -6.35 -11.24 -6.11
C ALA A 9 -6.30 -10.18 -5.00
N THR A 10 -7.21 -9.20 -5.02
CA THR A 10 -7.29 -8.16 -3.99
C THR A 10 -7.67 -8.75 -2.63
N LEU A 11 -8.61 -9.69 -2.57
CA LEU A 11 -9.00 -10.39 -1.34
C LEU A 11 -7.83 -11.21 -0.77
N ARG A 12 -7.07 -11.91 -1.63
CA ARG A 12 -5.87 -12.65 -1.22
C ARG A 12 -4.82 -11.72 -0.60
N LEU A 13 -4.55 -10.57 -1.23
CA LEU A 13 -3.60 -9.58 -0.71
C LEU A 13 -4.10 -8.95 0.60
N ALA A 14 -5.39 -8.64 0.69
CA ALA A 14 -6.03 -8.15 1.91
C ALA A 14 -5.84 -9.12 3.08
N ALA A 15 -6.11 -10.42 2.87
CA ALA A 15 -5.94 -11.46 3.88
C ALA A 15 -4.47 -11.62 4.33
N LYS A 16 -3.53 -11.42 3.41
CA LYS A 16 -2.09 -11.55 3.69
C LYS A 16 -1.55 -10.38 4.51
N TYR A 17 -1.96 -9.16 4.19
CA TYR A 17 -1.30 -7.94 4.69
C TYR A 17 -2.13 -7.15 5.71
N VAL A 18 -3.43 -7.39 5.86
CA VAL A 18 -4.28 -6.69 6.84
C VAL A 18 -4.78 -7.68 7.87
N TRP A 19 -4.14 -7.69 9.05
CA TRP A 19 -4.49 -8.61 10.13
C TRP A 19 -5.62 -8.05 11.01
N GLY A 20 -6.47 -8.96 11.49
CA GLY A 20 -7.58 -8.62 12.41
C GLY A 20 -8.81 -7.99 11.75
N THR A 21 -8.83 -7.85 10.43
CA THR A 21 -10.01 -7.40 9.66
C THR A 21 -10.28 -8.40 8.53
N PRO A 22 -11.52 -8.91 8.33
CA PRO A 22 -11.83 -9.80 7.21
C PRO A 22 -11.52 -9.13 5.86
N PRO A 23 -10.94 -9.87 4.89
CA PRO A 23 -10.50 -9.30 3.61
C PRO A 23 -11.64 -8.66 2.83
N GLU A 24 -12.86 -9.19 2.91
CA GLU A 24 -14.05 -8.63 2.26
C GLU A 24 -14.40 -7.24 2.80
N ILE A 25 -14.21 -7.05 4.11
CA ILE A 25 -14.41 -5.75 4.77
C ILE A 25 -13.30 -4.78 4.37
N VAL A 26 -12.05 -5.23 4.26
CA VAL A 26 -10.95 -4.39 3.75
C VAL A 26 -11.23 -3.92 2.32
N VAL A 27 -11.64 -4.83 1.44
CA VAL A 27 -11.91 -4.50 0.03
C VAL A 27 -13.10 -3.55 -0.11
N SER A 28 -14.17 -3.77 0.65
CA SER A 28 -15.37 -2.91 0.61
C SER A 28 -15.20 -1.56 1.31
N SER A 29 -14.36 -1.47 2.35
CA SER A 29 -14.11 -0.22 3.09
C SER A 29 -13.01 0.65 2.47
N GLY A 30 -12.30 0.12 1.48
CA GLY A 30 -11.25 0.82 0.75
C GLY A 30 -9.85 0.29 1.03
N LEU A 31 -9.01 0.35 0.01
CA LEU A 31 -7.72 -0.36 -0.03
C LEU A 31 -6.56 0.41 0.62
N ARG A 32 -6.81 1.57 1.23
CA ARG A 32 -5.73 2.41 1.80
C ARG A 32 -4.91 1.65 2.83
N GLY A 33 -5.56 0.93 3.75
CA GLY A 33 -4.87 0.14 4.78
C GLY A 33 -4.02 -0.98 4.18
N LEU A 34 -4.54 -1.64 3.13
CA LEU A 34 -3.79 -2.66 2.39
C LEU A 34 -2.55 -2.04 1.71
N VAL A 35 -2.70 -0.90 1.02
CA VAL A 35 -1.57 -0.20 0.38
C VAL A 35 -0.50 0.18 1.40
N VAL A 36 -0.89 0.74 2.55
CA VAL A 36 0.07 1.06 3.63
C VAL A 36 0.87 -0.17 4.06
N ASN A 37 0.18 -1.30 4.30
CA ASN A 37 0.84 -2.52 4.74
C ASN A 37 1.71 -3.15 3.65
N VAL A 38 1.28 -3.12 2.38
CA VAL A 38 2.09 -3.58 1.25
C VAL A 38 3.29 -2.67 1.02
N MET A 39 3.16 -1.37 1.23
CA MET A 39 4.28 -0.45 1.08
C MET A 39 5.39 -0.70 2.12
N GLU A 40 5.03 -1.15 3.33
CA GLU A 40 5.99 -1.42 4.39
C GLU A 40 6.46 -2.88 4.45
N LEU A 41 5.56 -3.84 4.26
CA LEU A 41 5.78 -5.28 4.49
C LEU A 41 5.72 -6.12 3.21
N GLY A 42 5.29 -5.51 2.09
CA GLY A 42 5.10 -6.19 0.82
C GLY A 42 6.39 -6.79 0.27
N VAL A 43 6.29 -7.99 -0.30
CA VAL A 43 7.35 -8.51 -1.18
C VAL A 43 7.20 -7.89 -2.56
N TRP A 44 8.24 -7.98 -3.39
CA TRP A 44 8.28 -7.33 -4.69
C TRP A 44 7.10 -7.74 -5.59
N GLU A 45 6.78 -9.02 -5.63
CA GLU A 45 5.74 -9.61 -6.47
C GLU A 45 4.36 -9.06 -6.08
N ASP A 46 3.97 -9.21 -4.81
CA ASP A 46 2.67 -8.73 -4.31
C ASP A 46 2.53 -7.20 -4.43
N ALA A 47 3.64 -6.47 -4.27
CA ALA A 47 3.64 -5.02 -4.42
C ALA A 47 3.43 -4.58 -5.88
N ASN A 48 4.03 -5.28 -6.85
CA ASN A 48 3.74 -5.04 -8.28
C ASN A 48 2.32 -5.43 -8.63
N GLU A 49 1.87 -6.60 -8.18
CA GLU A 49 0.53 -7.08 -8.45
C GLU A 49 -0.52 -6.11 -7.93
N LEU A 50 -0.38 -5.62 -6.69
CA LEU A 50 -1.31 -4.62 -6.16
C LEU A 50 -1.28 -3.34 -7.00
N LEU A 51 -0.08 -2.85 -7.35
CA LEU A 51 0.07 -1.64 -8.16
C LEU A 51 -0.58 -1.77 -9.54
N GLU A 52 -0.49 -2.94 -10.17
CA GLU A 52 -1.16 -3.25 -11.44
C GLU A 52 -2.69 -3.38 -11.28
N LEU A 53 -3.15 -3.91 -10.14
CA LEU A 53 -4.58 -4.10 -9.86
C LEU A 53 -5.33 -2.78 -9.65
N ILE A 54 -4.73 -1.84 -8.91
CA ILE A 54 -5.43 -0.64 -8.42
C ILE A 54 -4.89 0.68 -8.98
N GLY A 55 -3.77 0.63 -9.70
CA GLY A 55 -3.08 1.82 -10.21
C GLY A 55 -2.18 2.50 -9.16
N PRO A 56 -1.34 3.45 -9.60
CA PRO A 56 -0.41 4.16 -8.74
C PRO A 56 -1.05 5.22 -7.84
N GLU A 57 -2.29 5.64 -8.11
CA GLU A 57 -2.91 6.81 -7.49
C GLU A 57 -3.01 6.67 -5.96
N LEU A 58 -3.47 5.51 -5.49
CA LEU A 58 -3.59 5.26 -4.06
C LEU A 58 -2.23 5.08 -3.37
N PHE A 59 -1.23 4.56 -4.10
CA PHE A 59 0.15 4.50 -3.60
C PHE A 59 0.74 5.90 -3.44
N VAL A 60 0.48 6.81 -4.40
CA VAL A 60 0.91 8.21 -4.32
C VAL A 60 0.22 8.92 -3.17
N ASP A 61 -1.09 8.74 -2.99
CA ASP A 61 -1.86 9.35 -1.90
C ASP A 61 -1.41 8.85 -0.51
N VAL A 62 -1.04 7.57 -0.38
CA VAL A 62 -0.41 7.05 0.83
C VAL A 62 1.00 7.61 1.01
N LEU A 63 1.79 7.76 -0.05
CA LEU A 63 3.14 8.31 0.01
C LEU A 63 3.16 9.80 0.40
N GLU A 64 2.19 10.58 -0.07
CA GLU A 64 2.07 12.02 0.22
C GLU A 64 1.56 12.29 1.63
N SER A 65 0.67 11.44 2.15
CA SER A 65 0.15 11.55 3.52
C SER A 65 0.15 10.20 4.25
N PRO A 66 1.34 9.64 4.56
CA PRO A 66 1.46 8.34 5.21
C PRO A 66 0.95 8.42 6.66
N PRO A 67 0.21 7.42 7.15
CA PRO A 67 -0.17 7.37 8.56
C PRO A 67 1.07 7.41 9.47
N PRO A 68 1.06 8.20 10.56
CA PRO A 68 2.22 8.35 11.44
C PRO A 68 2.74 7.01 11.98
N GLY A 69 4.03 6.74 11.75
CA GLY A 69 4.71 5.52 12.18
C GLY A 69 4.29 4.23 11.47
N ALA A 70 3.49 4.30 10.40
CA ALA A 70 3.05 3.11 9.66
C ALA A 70 4.05 2.66 8.58
N ILE A 71 4.81 3.59 8.00
CA ILE A 71 5.79 3.30 6.95
C ILE A 71 7.15 3.86 7.40
N SER A 72 8.19 3.04 7.30
CA SER A 72 9.55 3.43 7.66
C SER A 72 10.12 4.44 6.65
N SER A 73 11.09 5.26 7.06
CA SER A 73 11.77 6.20 6.15
C SER A 73 12.44 5.50 4.97
N ARG A 74 12.87 4.24 5.16
CA ARG A 74 13.46 3.43 4.09
C ARG A 74 12.42 3.09 3.03
N SER A 75 11.27 2.57 3.45
CA SER A 75 10.17 2.22 2.56
C SER A 75 9.60 3.45 1.86
N LEU A 76 9.44 4.57 2.58
CA LEU A 76 9.03 5.85 2.00
C LEU A 76 9.99 6.32 0.89
N ALA A 77 11.30 6.22 1.12
CA ALA A 77 12.29 6.58 0.11
C ALA A 77 12.23 5.66 -1.11
N PHE A 78 12.13 4.35 -0.89
CA PHE A 78 11.99 3.37 -1.96
C PHE A 78 10.76 3.68 -2.85
N TRP A 79 9.59 3.87 -2.23
CA TRP A 79 8.34 4.13 -2.97
C TRP A 79 8.33 5.48 -3.65
N HIS A 80 8.97 6.50 -3.07
CA HIS A 80 9.16 7.79 -3.72
C HIS A 80 9.90 7.67 -5.05
N TYR A 81 11.01 6.92 -5.08
CA TYR A 81 11.74 6.68 -6.32
C TYR A 81 10.98 5.75 -7.28
N ARG A 82 10.37 4.68 -6.76
CA ARG A 82 9.62 3.72 -7.57
C ARG A 82 8.43 4.35 -8.29
N LEU A 83 7.73 5.28 -7.64
CA LEU A 83 6.60 6.01 -8.22
C LEU A 83 7.05 7.25 -9.02
N GLY A 84 8.35 7.44 -9.24
CA GLY A 84 8.90 8.53 -10.05
C GLY A 84 8.59 9.91 -9.51
N ARG A 85 8.48 10.06 -8.18
CA ARG A 85 8.12 11.35 -7.58
C ARG A 85 9.32 12.31 -7.63
N PRO A 86 9.11 13.59 -7.97
CA PRO A 86 10.18 14.58 -7.96
C PRO A 86 10.57 14.96 -6.54
N GLY A 87 11.75 15.56 -6.39
CA GLY A 87 12.22 16.12 -5.12
C GLY A 87 12.79 15.10 -4.14
N ALA A 88 12.80 15.46 -2.85
CA ALA A 88 13.32 14.59 -1.80
C ALA A 88 12.23 13.65 -1.25
N PRO A 89 12.58 12.42 -0.87
CA PRO A 89 11.62 11.48 -0.31
C PRO A 89 11.04 11.94 1.04
N PRO A 90 9.77 11.58 1.34
CA PRO A 90 9.15 11.93 2.60
C PRO A 90 9.85 11.21 3.76
N LYS A 91 9.95 11.90 4.91
CA LYS A 91 10.48 11.32 6.14
C LYS A 91 9.34 10.76 6.99
N ALA A 92 9.55 9.59 7.59
CA ALA A 92 8.55 9.03 8.50
C ALA A 92 8.31 9.97 9.69
N ARG A 93 7.03 10.21 10.00
CA ARG A 93 6.63 10.95 11.20
C ARG A 93 6.51 9.97 12.37
N LYS A 94 7.00 10.38 13.55
CA LYS A 94 6.81 9.60 14.78
C LYS A 94 5.33 9.54 15.12
N ARG A 95 4.86 8.36 15.56
CA ARG A 95 3.45 8.13 15.95
C ARG A 95 3.04 8.88 17.22
N PHE A 96 4.01 9.21 18.06
CA PHE A 96 3.84 10.01 19.27
C PHE A 96 4.91 11.10 19.25
N ALA A 97 4.48 12.35 19.36
CA ALA A 97 5.31 13.52 19.62
C ALA A 97 4.88 14.10 20.97
#